data_AF-A0A7C8Z8T5-F1
#
_entry.id   AF-A0A7C8Z8T5-F1
#
_cell.length_a   1.000
_cell.length_b   1.000
_cell.length_c   1.000
_cell.angle_alpha   90.00
_cell.angle_beta   90.00
_cell.angle_gamma   90.00
#
_symmetry.space_group_name_H-M   'P 1'
#
loop_
_entity.id
_entity.type
_entity.pdbx_description
1 polymer ?
#
loop_
_entity_poly.entity_id
_entity_poly.type
_entity_poly.pdbx_seq_one_letter_code
_entity_poly.pdbx_strand_id
1 'polypeptide(L)'
;GFVVRHIKFSENYRLYSRSHFVKGFEVVLLLVVYLAYGYNDGGTIGYILLSASSWFMALSWLLAPSLFNPSGFEWQKTVEDFREWANWLMYRGGIGVKGEESWEAWWEEELGHIRSLSGRIVET
;
A
#
# COMPACT_ATOMS: atom_id res chain seq x y z
N GLY A 1 5.23 -17.18 26.12
CA GLY A 1 5.99 -16.02 25.60
C GLY A 1 5.36 -15.59 24.30
N PHE A 2 5.22 -14.28 24.07
CA PHE A 2 4.76 -13.76 22.79
C PHE A 2 5.83 -14.09 21.73
N VAL A 3 5.55 -15.05 20.86
CA VAL A 3 6.38 -15.32 19.69
C VAL A 3 6.00 -14.30 18.64
N VAL A 4 6.84 -13.28 18.49
CA VAL A 4 6.73 -12.32 17.40
C VAL A 4 6.98 -13.08 16.10
N ARG A 5 5.91 -13.36 15.35
CA ARG A 5 6.04 -14.00 14.03
C ARG A 5 6.47 -12.95 13.01
N HIS A 6 7.51 -13.29 12.27
CA HIS A 6 7.89 -12.56 11.07
C HIS A 6 6.84 -12.80 9.97
N ILE A 7 6.34 -11.73 9.37
CA ILE A 7 5.39 -11.76 8.25
C ILE A 7 6.12 -11.21 7.02
N LYS A 8 6.01 -11.92 5.88
CA LYS A 8 6.62 -11.48 4.63
C LYS A 8 5.97 -10.19 4.14
N PHE A 9 6.73 -9.34 3.43
CA PHE A 9 6.20 -8.08 2.90
C PHE A 9 5.03 -8.27 1.92
N SER A 10 5.02 -9.33 1.10
CA SER A 10 3.89 -9.64 0.22
C SER A 10 2.61 -9.98 0.99
N GLU A 11 2.72 -10.77 2.06
CA GLU A 11 1.60 -11.10 2.93
C GLU A 11 1.08 -9.87 3.68
N ASN A 12 1.98 -9.07 4.24
CA ASN A 12 1.63 -7.83 4.93
C ASN A 12 0.95 -6.84 3.97
N TYR A 13 1.47 -6.71 2.75
CA TYR A 13 0.88 -5.90 1.70
C TYR A 13 -0.55 -6.33 1.38
N ARG A 14 -0.81 -7.63 1.17
CA ARG A 14 -2.15 -8.16 0.85
C ARG A 14 -3.16 -7.86 1.95
N LEU A 15 -2.78 -7.99 3.23
CA LEU A 15 -3.65 -7.69 4.37
C LEU A 15 -3.90 -6.19 4.55
N TYR A 16 -2.88 -5.36 4.31
CA TYR A 16 -2.92 -3.92 4.58
C TYR A 16 -3.49 -3.11 3.39
N SER A 17 -3.43 -3.64 2.17
CA SER A 17 -3.62 -2.89 0.94
C SER A 17 -4.94 -2.11 0.92
N ARG A 18 -6.06 -2.79 1.17
CA ARG A 18 -7.41 -2.20 1.11
C ARG A 18 -7.74 -1.24 2.24
N SER A 19 -7.19 -1.49 3.42
CA SER A 19 -7.57 -0.72 4.61
C SER A 19 -6.92 0.67 4.62
N HIS A 20 -5.65 0.76 4.22
CA HIS A 20 -4.85 1.97 4.38
C HIS A 20 -3.87 2.25 3.24
N PHE A 21 -3.25 1.24 2.61
CA PHE A 21 -2.23 1.48 1.57
C PHE A 21 -2.81 2.25 0.38
N VAL A 22 -3.92 1.76 -0.18
CA VAL A 22 -4.59 2.38 -1.33
C VAL A 22 -5.04 3.80 -0.97
N LYS A 23 -5.65 3.98 0.20
CA LYS A 23 -6.09 5.30 0.67
C LYS A 23 -4.92 6.27 0.87
N GLY A 24 -3.81 5.79 1.42
CA GLY A 24 -2.59 6.58 1.58
C GLY A 24 -2.04 7.03 0.22
N PHE A 25 -2.01 6.12 -0.74
CA PHE A 25 -1.59 6.42 -2.12
C PHE A 25 -2.53 7.43 -2.81
N GLU A 26 -3.84 7.27 -2.67
CA GLU A 26 -4.84 8.22 -3.17
C GLU A 26 -4.63 9.63 -2.60
N VAL A 27 -4.38 9.73 -1.28
CA VAL A 27 -4.09 11.01 -0.63
C VAL A 27 -2.79 11.62 -1.17
N VAL A 28 -1.73 10.85 -1.35
CA VAL A 28 -0.49 11.36 -1.98
C VAL A 28 -0.76 11.88 -3.39
N LEU A 29 -1.52 11.15 -4.20
CA LEU A 29 -1.86 11.58 -5.56
C LEU A 29 -2.66 12.90 -5.54
N LEU A 30 -3.65 13.02 -4.66
CA LEU A 30 -4.41 14.25 -4.48
C LEU A 30 -3.54 15.42 -4.03
N LEU A 31 -2.57 15.19 -3.13
CA LEU A 31 -1.62 16.21 -2.68
C LEU A 31 -0.67 16.67 -3.78
N VAL A 32 -0.28 15.76 -4.68
CA VAL A 32 0.51 16.09 -5.88
C VAL A 32 -0.31 16.89 -6.88
N VAL A 33 -1.57 16.51 -7.11
CA VAL A 33 -2.50 17.29 -7.95
C VAL A 33 -2.72 18.68 -7.34
N TYR A 34 -2.93 18.76 -6.03
CA TYR A 34 -3.07 20.04 -5.33
C TYR A 34 -1.80 20.89 -5.43
N LEU A 35 -0.61 20.29 -5.38
CA LEU A 35 0.65 21.01 -5.62
C LEU A 35 0.74 21.55 -7.05
N ALA A 36 0.34 20.75 -8.04
CA ALA A 36 0.43 21.09 -9.45
C ALA A 36 -0.54 22.21 -9.88
N TYR A 37 -1.76 22.22 -9.32
CA TYR A 37 -2.83 23.14 -9.74
C TYR A 37 -3.24 24.17 -8.69
N GLY A 38 -2.92 23.96 -7.41
CA GLY A 38 -3.32 24.82 -6.28
C GLY A 38 -2.32 25.94 -5.95
N TYR A 39 -1.24 26.09 -6.72
CA TYR A 39 -0.16 27.06 -6.43
C TYR A 39 -0.61 28.54 -6.47
N ASN A 40 -1.76 28.84 -7.05
CA ASN A 40 -2.15 30.20 -7.40
C ASN A 40 -2.74 31.05 -6.25
N ASP A 41 -3.30 30.46 -5.19
CA ASP A 41 -4.10 31.22 -4.20
C ASP A 41 -3.38 31.56 -2.87
N GLY A 42 -2.33 30.83 -2.49
CA GLY A 42 -1.68 30.99 -1.16
C GLY A 42 -0.15 30.91 -1.14
N GLY A 43 0.48 30.76 -2.30
CA GLY A 43 1.93 30.56 -2.43
C GLY A 43 2.44 29.28 -1.76
N THR A 44 3.76 29.07 -1.81
CA THR A 44 4.41 27.85 -1.30
C THR A 44 4.16 27.59 0.19
N ILE A 45 4.15 28.65 1.01
CA ILE A 45 3.98 28.52 2.47
C ILE A 45 2.54 28.07 2.82
N GLY A 46 1.53 28.60 2.14
CA GLY A 46 0.14 28.21 2.33
C GLY A 46 -0.10 26.74 2.01
N TYR A 47 0.47 26.25 0.90
CA TYR A 47 0.41 24.83 0.55
C TYR A 47 1.03 23.93 1.64
N ILE A 48 2.23 24.27 2.12
CA ILE A 48 2.94 23.46 3.14
C ILE A 48 2.12 23.38 4.42
N LEU A 49 1.63 24.52 4.93
CA LEU A 49 0.86 24.54 6.17
C LEU A 49 -0.44 23.73 6.06
N LEU A 50 -1.12 23.80 4.90
CA LEU A 50 -2.38 23.10 4.69
C LEU A 50 -2.20 21.59 4.47
N SER A 51 -1.09 21.19 3.84
CA SER A 51 -0.87 19.79 3.42
C SER A 51 0.07 18.99 4.32
N ALA A 52 0.83 19.63 5.22
CA ALA A 52 1.85 18.94 6.02
C ALA A 52 1.28 17.78 6.85
N SER A 53 0.11 17.96 7.47
CA SER A 53 -0.56 16.90 8.24
C SER A 53 -1.01 15.75 7.35
N SER A 54 -1.55 16.04 6.17
CA SER A 54 -1.95 15.05 5.17
C SER A 54 -0.76 14.27 4.61
N TRP A 55 0.36 14.95 4.34
CA TRP A 55 1.62 14.32 3.93
C TRP A 55 2.15 13.38 5.02
N PHE A 56 2.17 13.83 6.27
CA PHE A 56 2.62 13.00 7.39
C PHE A 56 1.74 11.75 7.55
N MET A 57 0.41 11.92 7.53
CA MET A 57 -0.53 10.81 7.60
C MET A 57 -0.34 9.83 6.45
N ALA A 58 -0.30 10.32 5.21
CA ALA A 58 -0.19 9.46 4.03
C ALA A 58 1.13 8.68 4.01
N LEU A 59 2.25 9.33 4.33
CA LEU A 59 3.54 8.66 4.46
C LEU A 59 3.54 7.65 5.60
N SER A 60 2.93 7.96 6.74
CA SER A 60 2.80 6.99 7.84
C SER A 60 2.03 5.75 7.43
N TRP A 61 0.97 5.89 6.63
CA TRP A 61 0.20 4.75 6.13
C TRP A 61 0.98 3.94 5.10
N LEU A 62 1.68 4.61 4.17
CA LEU A 62 2.50 3.91 3.19
C LEU A 62 3.69 3.16 3.81
N LEU A 63 4.27 3.69 4.89
CA LEU A 63 5.45 3.13 5.55
C LEU A 63 5.13 2.21 6.73
N ALA A 64 3.89 2.23 7.25
CA ALA A 64 3.48 1.40 8.39
C ALA A 64 3.78 -0.11 8.21
N PRO A 65 3.55 -0.73 7.04
CA PRO A 65 3.90 -2.14 6.83
C PRO A 65 5.39 -2.45 7.04
N SER A 66 6.26 -1.52 6.67
CA SER A 66 7.72 -1.64 6.82
C SER A 66 8.19 -1.30 8.24
N LEU A 67 7.57 -0.29 8.88
CA LEU A 67 7.92 0.20 10.21
C LEU A 67 7.52 -0.76 11.35
N PHE A 68 6.40 -1.47 11.18
CA PHE A 68 5.89 -2.40 12.19
C PHE A 68 6.27 -3.86 11.91
N ASN A 69 7.24 -4.12 11.01
CA ASN A 69 7.87 -5.42 10.93
C ASN A 69 9.07 -5.48 11.90
N PRO A 70 8.99 -6.22 13.02
CA PRO A 70 10.03 -6.24 14.04
C PRO A 70 11.39 -6.80 13.56
N SER A 71 11.41 -7.57 12.46
CA SER A 71 12.66 -7.95 11.77
C SER A 71 13.22 -6.88 10.84
N GLY A 72 12.53 -5.74 10.69
CA GLY A 72 12.92 -4.61 9.84
C GLY A 72 14.22 -3.93 10.25
N PHE A 73 14.72 -4.21 11.46
CA PHE A 73 16.01 -3.72 11.97
C PHE A 73 17.21 -4.60 11.58
N GLU A 74 16.98 -5.80 11.05
CA GLU A 74 18.03 -6.62 10.45
C GLU A 74 18.13 -6.30 8.96
N TRP A 75 19.10 -5.46 8.60
CA TRP A 75 19.26 -4.96 7.23
C TRP A 75 19.24 -6.07 6.16
N GLN A 76 19.93 -7.17 6.39
CA GLN A 76 20.00 -8.29 5.44
C GLN A 76 18.63 -8.91 5.18
N LYS A 77 17.85 -9.12 6.24
CA LYS A 77 16.51 -9.69 6.15
C LYS A 77 15.53 -8.72 5.49
N THR A 78 15.62 -7.44 5.82
CA THR A 78 14.82 -6.39 5.16
C THR A 78 15.08 -6.33 3.65
N VAL A 79 16.34 -6.45 3.22
CA VAL A 79 16.69 -6.47 1.78
C VAL A 79 16.17 -7.73 1.11
N GLU A 80 16.26 -8.89 1.77
CA GLU A 80 15.73 -10.16 1.26
C GLU A 80 14.20 -10.11 1.11
N ASP A 81 13.49 -9.67 2.14
CA ASP A 81 12.03 -9.50 2.13
C ASP A 81 11.58 -8.50 1.05
N PHE A 82 12.31 -7.39 0.89
CA PHE A 82 12.04 -6.42 -0.17
C PHE A 82 12.24 -7.02 -1.56
N ARG A 83 13.28 -7.82 -1.75
CA ARG A 83 13.54 -8.50 -3.02
C ARG A 83 12.46 -9.54 -3.34
N GLU A 84 12.04 -10.34 -2.36
CA GLU A 84 10.92 -11.28 -2.51
C GLU A 84 9.64 -10.55 -2.88
N TRP A 85 9.32 -9.45 -2.19
CA TRP A 85 8.17 -8.62 -2.49
C TRP A 85 8.22 -8.00 -3.88
N ALA A 86 9.37 -7.46 -4.29
CA ALA A 86 9.55 -6.88 -5.63
C ALA A 86 9.41 -7.95 -6.72
N ASN A 87 9.92 -9.17 -6.49
CA ASN A 87 9.72 -10.29 -7.39
C ASN A 87 8.24 -10.68 -7.48
N TRP A 88 7.53 -10.80 -6.36
CA TRP A 88 6.08 -11.06 -6.32
C TRP A 88 5.28 -9.99 -7.06
N LEU A 89 5.65 -8.72 -6.90
CA LEU A 89 5.02 -7.58 -7.56
C LEU A 89 5.20 -7.63 -9.09
N MET A 90 6.39 -8.01 -9.54
CA MET A 90 6.77 -8.01 -10.96
C MET A 90 6.53 -9.35 -11.66
N TYR A 91 6.17 -10.40 -10.92
CA TYR A 91 5.87 -11.71 -11.47
C TYR A 91 4.58 -11.63 -12.29
N ARG A 92 4.71 -11.75 -13.62
CA ARG A 92 3.57 -11.81 -14.52
C ARG A 92 2.73 -13.04 -14.19
N GLY A 93 1.44 -12.83 -14.00
CA GLY A 93 0.48 -13.87 -13.69
C GLY A 93 0.35 -14.90 -14.83
N GLY A 94 -0.51 -15.88 -14.60
CA GLY A 94 -0.82 -16.94 -15.55
C GLY A 94 -2.06 -17.73 -15.11
N ILE A 95 -2.59 -18.56 -15.99
CA ILE A 95 -3.77 -19.38 -15.69
C ILE A 95 -3.44 -20.33 -14.52
N GLY A 96 -4.12 -20.14 -13.38
CA GLY A 96 -3.95 -20.97 -12.19
C GLY A 96 -2.88 -20.49 -11.20
N VAL A 97 -2.24 -19.35 -11.44
CA VAL A 97 -1.34 -18.71 -10.46
C VAL A 97 -2.16 -18.14 -9.31
N LYS A 98 -1.72 -18.35 -8.07
CA LYS A 98 -2.41 -17.85 -6.86
C LYS A 98 -1.93 -16.45 -6.50
N GLY A 99 -2.76 -15.69 -5.77
CA GLY A 99 -2.37 -14.38 -5.24
C GLY A 99 -1.17 -14.37 -4.29
N GLU A 100 -0.78 -15.52 -3.72
CA GLU A 100 0.46 -15.67 -2.96
C GLU A 100 1.72 -15.58 -3.81
N GLU A 101 1.64 -15.87 -5.11
CA GLU A 101 2.77 -15.98 -6.02
C GLU A 101 2.91 -14.78 -6.95
N SER A 102 1.80 -14.11 -7.28
CA SER A 102 1.77 -12.95 -8.18
C SER A 102 0.85 -11.85 -7.66
N TRP A 103 1.32 -10.61 -7.73
CA TRP A 103 0.47 -9.44 -7.49
C TRP A 103 -0.70 -9.35 -8.47
N GLU A 104 -0.49 -9.71 -9.74
CA GLU A 104 -1.54 -9.66 -10.76
C GLU A 104 -2.67 -10.64 -10.42
N ALA A 105 -2.32 -11.89 -10.07
CA ALA A 105 -3.30 -12.88 -9.63
C ALA A 105 -4.03 -12.45 -8.36
N TRP A 106 -3.31 -11.90 -7.37
CA TRP A 106 -3.93 -11.38 -6.15
C TRP A 106 -4.90 -10.24 -6.43
N TRP A 107 -4.52 -9.32 -7.32
CA TRP A 107 -5.37 -8.18 -7.70
C TRP A 107 -6.64 -8.63 -8.41
N GLU A 108 -6.56 -9.64 -9.28
CA GLU A 108 -7.74 -10.22 -9.92
C GLU A 108 -8.65 -10.94 -8.92
N GLU A 109 -8.08 -11.70 -7.99
CA GLU A 109 -8.82 -12.31 -6.87
C GLU A 109 -9.55 -11.24 -6.04
N GLU A 110 -8.85 -10.15 -5.70
CA GLU A 110 -9.38 -9.04 -4.89
C GLU A 110 -10.38 -8.15 -5.65
N LEU A 111 -10.41 -8.18 -6.98
CA LEU A 111 -11.44 -7.50 -7.78
C LEU A 111 -12.62 -8.43 -8.14
N GLY A 112 -12.43 -9.75 -8.00
CA GLY A 112 -13.40 -10.77 -8.40
C GLY A 112 -14.75 -10.59 -7.69
N HIS A 113 -14.75 -10.27 -6.40
CA HIS A 113 -16.00 -10.07 -5.65
C HIS A 113 -16.72 -8.77 -6.03
N ILE A 114 -15.98 -7.70 -6.33
CA ILE A 114 -16.53 -6.38 -6.73
C ILE A 114 -17.22 -6.45 -8.10
N ARG A 115 -16.79 -7.34 -8.98
CA ARG A 115 -17.42 -7.52 -10.31
C ARG A 115 -18.84 -8.09 -10.23
N SER A 116 -19.25 -8.67 -9.10
CA SER A 116 -20.62 -9.12 -8.89
C SER A 116 -21.49 -8.00 -8.28
N LEU A 117 -22.70 -7.81 -8.81
CA LEU A 117 -23.69 -6.85 -8.27
C LEU A 117 -24.00 -7.11 -6.78
N SER A 118 -24.00 -8.39 -6.38
CA SER A 118 -24.18 -8.80 -4.98
C SER A 118 -22.98 -8.40 -4.11
N GLY A 119 -21.75 -8.56 -4.61
CA GLY A 119 -20.54 -8.20 -3.86
C GLY A 119 -20.41 -6.69 -3.64
N ARG A 120 -20.89 -5.87 -4.59
CA ARG A 120 -20.95 -4.41 -4.43
C ARG A 120 -21.89 -3.94 -3.32
N ILE A 121 -23.00 -4.67 -3.10
CA ILE A 121 -23.98 -4.33 -2.06
C ILE A 121 -23.47 -4.71 -0.66
N VAL A 122 -22.69 -5.79 -0.55
CA VAL A 122 -22.16 -6.28 0.74
C VAL A 122 -21.02 -5.40 1.29
N GLU A 123 -20.38 -4.60 0.44
CA GLU A 123 -19.32 -3.66 0.85
C GLU A 123 -19.82 -2.26 1.25
N THR A 124 -21.12 -1.97 1.11
CA THR A 124 -21.72 -0.68 1.52
C THR A 124 -22.26 -0.76 2.95
#